data_AF-A0A166CYN9-F1
#
_entry.id   AF-A0A166CYN9-F1
#
_cell.length_a   1.000
_cell.length_b   1.000
_cell.length_c   1.000
_cell.angle_alpha   90.00
_cell.angle_beta   90.00
_cell.angle_gamma   90.00
#
_symmetry.space_group_name_H-M   'P 1'
#
loop_
_entity.id
_entity.type
_entity.pdbx_description
1 polymer ?
#
loop_
_entity_poly.entity_id
_entity_poly.type
_entity_poly.pdbx_seq_one_letter_code
_entity_poly.pdbx_strand_id
1 'polypeptide(L)'
;MPPKRTASTSSKAKRKASSPLSSAAEDSGDEVPASQSQSQSQSQRSRASKKSRLSESQSQSQSASQSQNTSSANAQPTNVVLPVNIVIPPKAESKVEGENVTRIVTWNVCGLAASQKKGFKHYIESEDPDILILTETKVNNIPVDPVLTSRFPHRYWNISEQKGYAGTAIFSKIEPKNVSYALPSHPTPNEVVKGRLVTMEFENLWLVGTYVPNAGDKLKNLSTKEEWNVHFEKYLRELDATKPVIWTGDLNVAPTELDLANPKRNWNKTPGYTESETSAFKRILNPETSEADGPQPGKLVDVWRQRNPDLRHYTYFSYRFKCREKGLGWRLDMFVVSERLVEKVLECEIRSEIWGASDHCPVMLELQGSL
;
A
#
# COMPACT_ATOMS: atom_id res chain seq x y z
N MET A 1 23.18 -57.41 25.13
CA MET A 1 23.56 -56.58 26.29
C MET A 1 22.32 -55.86 26.85
N PRO A 2 22.35 -55.32 28.08
CA PRO A 2 21.14 -55.07 28.91
C PRO A 2 20.72 -53.56 28.95
N PRO A 3 19.70 -53.14 29.74
CA PRO A 3 18.33 -53.67 29.80
C PRO A 3 17.20 -52.62 30.01
N LYS A 4 15.94 -53.10 29.92
CA LYS A 4 14.75 -52.76 30.76
C LYS A 4 14.10 -51.33 30.76
N ARG A 5 12.75 -51.42 30.72
CA ARG A 5 11.68 -50.54 31.27
C ARG A 5 12.03 -49.95 32.67
N THR A 6 11.39 -48.90 33.20
CA THR A 6 9.93 -48.68 33.39
C THR A 6 9.51 -47.21 33.56
N ALA A 7 8.22 -46.92 33.37
CA ALA A 7 7.59 -45.64 33.71
C ALA A 7 7.06 -45.58 35.17
N SER A 8 6.78 -44.38 35.67
CA SER A 8 5.94 -44.11 36.86
C SER A 8 5.24 -42.74 36.75
N THR A 9 4.39 -42.38 37.71
CA THR A 9 3.31 -41.38 37.55
C THR A 9 3.20 -40.36 38.70
N SER A 10 2.28 -39.39 38.53
CA SER A 10 1.85 -38.36 39.51
C SER A 10 2.78 -37.14 39.67
N SER A 11 2.37 -35.98 40.20
CA SER A 11 1.07 -35.58 40.81
C SER A 11 0.74 -34.09 40.55
N LYS A 12 -0.46 -33.61 40.93
CA LYS A 12 -0.84 -32.18 40.89
C LYS A 12 -0.49 -31.48 42.21
N ALA A 13 0.05 -30.26 42.15
CA ALA A 13 0.04 -29.32 43.28
C ALA A 13 -0.21 -27.87 42.80
N LYS A 14 -1.16 -27.18 43.43
CA LYS A 14 -1.30 -25.71 43.34
C LYS A 14 -0.45 -25.07 44.44
N ARG A 15 0.23 -23.95 44.16
CA ARG A 15 0.52 -22.93 45.18
C ARG A 15 0.25 -21.53 44.61
N LYS A 16 -0.34 -20.67 45.46
CA LYS A 16 -0.44 -19.22 45.21
C LYS A 16 0.93 -18.60 45.53
N ALA A 17 1.30 -17.54 44.81
CA ALA A 17 2.27 -16.55 45.29
C ALA A 17 1.52 -15.35 45.88
N SER A 18 2.13 -14.66 46.85
CA SER A 18 1.51 -13.59 47.65
C SER A 18 2.21 -12.26 47.45
N SER A 19 1.44 -11.19 47.25
CA SER A 19 1.89 -9.80 47.29
C SER A 19 1.71 -9.20 48.71
N PRO A 20 2.71 -8.52 49.29
CA PRO A 20 2.57 -7.77 50.54
C PRO A 20 1.99 -6.35 50.31
N LEU A 21 1.48 -5.76 51.40
CA LEU A 21 1.18 -4.32 51.56
C LEU A 21 2.46 -3.62 52.12
N SER A 22 2.57 -2.30 52.37
CA SER A 22 1.66 -1.12 52.37
C SER A 22 2.46 0.09 51.77
N SER A 23 2.13 1.39 51.86
CA SER A 23 1.13 2.26 52.53
C SER A 23 0.79 3.45 51.58
N ALA A 24 0.04 4.54 51.82
CA ALA A 24 -0.42 5.37 52.96
C ALA A 24 0.67 6.19 53.69
N ALA A 25 0.51 7.48 54.03
CA ALA A 25 -0.55 8.45 53.69
C ALA A 25 0.11 9.69 53.00
N GLU A 26 -0.18 10.99 53.19
CA GLU A 26 -1.03 11.79 54.11
C GLU A 26 -1.95 12.75 53.31
N ASP A 27 -2.38 13.89 53.87
CA ASP A 27 -3.42 14.80 53.33
C ASP A 27 -3.07 16.29 53.55
N SER A 28 -3.50 17.15 52.62
CA SER A 28 -3.69 18.63 52.72
C SER A 28 -3.81 19.24 51.30
N GLY A 29 -4.66 20.22 51.01
CA GLY A 29 -5.70 20.83 51.85
C GLY A 29 -5.74 22.35 51.67
N ASP A 30 -6.62 22.85 50.78
CA ASP A 30 -6.99 24.27 50.72
C ASP A 30 -8.35 24.45 50.00
N GLU A 31 -9.10 25.50 50.36
CA GLU A 31 -10.51 25.69 50.00
C GLU A 31 -10.79 26.94 49.15
N VAL A 32 -11.60 26.80 48.08
CA VAL A 32 -12.75 27.70 47.73
C VAL A 32 -12.38 29.16 47.31
N PRO A 33 -13.25 29.97 46.64
CA PRO A 33 -14.58 29.70 46.08
C PRO A 33 -14.68 29.78 44.54
N ALA A 34 -15.78 29.22 44.02
CA ALA A 34 -16.33 29.63 42.72
C ALA A 34 -17.19 30.90 42.86
N SER A 35 -17.27 31.72 41.81
CA SER A 35 -18.27 32.78 41.69
C SER A 35 -19.22 32.48 40.52
N GLN A 36 -20.52 32.70 40.74
CA GLN A 36 -21.54 32.61 39.70
C GLN A 36 -21.91 34.02 39.20
N SER A 37 -22.24 34.15 37.92
CA SER A 37 -23.09 35.23 37.44
C SER A 37 -23.97 34.73 36.29
N GLN A 38 -25.19 35.27 36.18
CA GLN A 38 -26.20 34.87 35.20
C GLN A 38 -26.62 36.06 34.33
N SER A 39 -26.68 35.85 33.02
CA SER A 39 -27.59 36.54 32.07
C SER A 39 -27.48 35.79 30.74
N GLN A 40 -28.54 35.20 30.19
CA GLN A 40 -29.79 35.80 29.67
C GLN A 40 -29.57 36.86 28.58
N SER A 41 -29.64 36.44 27.31
CA SER A 41 -30.54 37.11 26.35
C SER A 41 -30.88 36.22 25.14
N GLN A 42 -32.16 36.27 24.77
CA GLN A 42 -32.81 36.13 23.46
C GLN A 42 -31.90 35.70 22.28
N SER A 43 -32.14 34.62 21.53
CA SER A 43 -33.38 34.09 20.94
C SER A 43 -34.06 35.03 19.92
N GLN A 44 -33.90 34.75 18.63
CA GLN A 44 -34.97 34.96 17.65
C GLN A 44 -34.91 33.90 16.53
N ARG A 45 -36.08 33.45 16.09
CA ARG A 45 -36.28 32.60 14.90
C ARG A 45 -37.03 33.44 13.86
N SER A 46 -36.71 33.26 12.58
CA SER A 46 -37.67 33.46 11.49
C SER A 46 -37.76 32.18 10.66
N ARG A 47 -38.92 31.93 10.02
CA ARG A 47 -39.28 30.62 9.48
C ARG A 47 -40.37 30.75 8.41
N ALA A 48 -40.32 29.87 7.39
CA ALA A 48 -41.37 29.61 6.39
C ALA A 48 -41.57 30.75 5.35
N SER A 49 -41.37 30.49 4.05
CA SER A 49 -42.34 29.91 3.07
C SER A 49 -43.15 31.02 2.34
N LYS A 50 -43.77 30.82 1.17
CA LYS A 50 -44.50 29.64 0.65
C LYS A 50 -44.85 29.85 -0.83
N LYS A 51 -45.07 28.75 -1.59
CA LYS A 51 -45.93 28.67 -2.81
C LYS A 51 -45.51 29.52 -4.05
N SER A 52 -46.11 29.34 -5.24
CA SER A 52 -46.49 28.12 -6.02
C SER A 52 -47.19 28.53 -7.32
N ARG A 53 -46.91 27.88 -8.45
CA ARG A 53 -47.91 27.66 -9.52
C ARG A 53 -47.59 26.43 -10.36
N LEU A 54 -48.62 25.93 -11.04
CA LEU A 54 -48.67 24.75 -11.91
C LEU A 54 -49.47 25.15 -13.17
N SER A 55 -49.58 24.19 -14.11
CA SER A 55 -50.29 24.27 -15.40
C SER A 55 -49.54 25.05 -16.50
N GLU A 56 -49.53 24.62 -17.78
CA GLU A 56 -50.03 23.34 -18.32
C GLU A 56 -49.28 22.88 -19.59
N SER A 57 -49.75 21.80 -20.20
CA SER A 57 -49.07 20.97 -21.21
C SER A 57 -49.05 21.54 -22.63
N GLN A 58 -48.07 21.10 -23.43
CA GLN A 58 -48.34 20.21 -24.58
C GLN A 58 -47.06 19.49 -25.05
N SER A 59 -47.16 18.68 -26.11
CA SER A 59 -46.33 17.50 -26.36
C SER A 59 -45.50 17.53 -27.66
N GLN A 60 -44.76 16.44 -27.89
CA GLN A 60 -43.81 16.19 -29.00
C GLN A 60 -42.43 16.86 -28.81
N SER A 61 -41.29 16.23 -29.18
CA SER A 61 -41.06 14.92 -29.80
C SER A 61 -39.91 14.16 -29.11
N GLN A 62 -39.87 12.83 -29.24
CA GLN A 62 -38.77 12.01 -28.71
C GLN A 62 -37.61 11.95 -29.70
N SER A 63 -36.51 12.63 -29.39
CA SER A 63 -35.18 12.28 -29.89
C SER A 63 -34.29 11.89 -28.70
N ALA A 64 -33.75 10.68 -28.72
CA ALA A 64 -32.97 10.13 -27.61
C ALA A 64 -31.52 10.64 -27.63
N SER A 65 -31.33 11.95 -27.40
CA SER A 65 -30.01 12.49 -27.10
C SER A 65 -29.52 11.87 -25.79
N GLN A 66 -28.41 11.14 -25.86
CA GLN A 66 -27.79 10.56 -24.67
C GLN A 66 -27.40 11.69 -23.72
N SER A 67 -28.06 11.77 -22.57
CA SER A 67 -27.72 12.73 -21.52
C SER A 67 -26.33 12.41 -21.00
N GLN A 68 -25.33 13.23 -21.38
CA GLN A 68 -24.00 13.17 -20.78
C GLN A 68 -24.14 13.34 -19.27
N ASN A 69 -23.95 12.26 -18.54
CA ASN A 69 -24.02 12.30 -17.09
C ASN A 69 -22.81 13.09 -16.57
N THR A 70 -23.05 14.02 -15.66
CA THR A 70 -22.09 15.05 -15.24
C THR A 70 -20.74 14.44 -14.81
N SER A 71 -19.65 15.05 -15.28
CA SER A 71 -18.27 14.60 -15.09
C SER A 71 -17.93 14.18 -13.65
N SER A 72 -17.52 12.92 -13.46
CA SER A 72 -16.70 12.55 -12.31
C SER A 72 -15.29 13.09 -12.51
N ALA A 73 -14.70 13.73 -11.49
CA ALA A 73 -13.34 14.30 -11.55
C ALA A 73 -12.22 13.24 -11.49
N ASN A 74 -12.57 11.99 -11.77
CA ASN A 74 -11.72 10.82 -11.98
C ASN A 74 -12.51 9.92 -12.95
N ALA A 75 -11.84 9.40 -14.00
CA ALA A 75 -12.47 8.61 -15.06
C ALA A 75 -12.43 7.09 -14.81
N GLN A 76 -11.85 6.64 -13.68
CA GLN A 76 -11.71 5.22 -13.36
C GLN A 76 -13.04 4.46 -13.27
N PRO A 77 -13.06 3.17 -13.65
CA PRO A 77 -14.19 2.28 -13.41
C PRO A 77 -14.63 2.25 -11.94
N THR A 78 -15.94 2.16 -11.70
CA THR A 78 -16.55 2.07 -10.37
C THR A 78 -17.09 0.66 -10.06
N ASN A 79 -16.67 -0.35 -10.82
CA ASN A 79 -17.08 -1.75 -10.62
C ASN A 79 -16.76 -2.26 -9.21
N VAL A 80 -17.70 -3.04 -8.67
CA VAL A 80 -17.68 -3.58 -7.29
C VAL A 80 -17.28 -5.05 -7.20
N VAL A 81 -16.96 -5.67 -8.34
CA VAL A 81 -16.48 -7.04 -8.47
C VAL A 81 -15.40 -7.09 -9.56
N LEU A 82 -14.48 -8.03 -9.45
CA LEU A 82 -13.42 -8.25 -10.43
C LEU A 82 -14.03 -8.84 -11.73
N PRO A 83 -13.73 -8.27 -12.91
CA PRO A 83 -14.22 -8.80 -14.19
C PRO A 83 -13.73 -10.23 -14.43
N VAL A 84 -14.61 -11.14 -14.86
CA VAL A 84 -14.23 -12.52 -15.20
C VAL A 84 -13.55 -12.59 -16.57
N ASN A 85 -14.06 -11.82 -17.53
CA ASN A 85 -13.47 -11.67 -18.86
C ASN A 85 -12.47 -10.52 -18.84
N ILE A 86 -11.19 -10.84 -18.62
CA ILE A 86 -10.10 -9.87 -18.56
C ILE A 86 -9.33 -9.91 -19.89
N VAL A 87 -9.25 -8.77 -20.56
CA VAL A 87 -8.41 -8.55 -21.74
C VAL A 87 -7.28 -7.61 -21.33
N ILE A 88 -6.05 -8.12 -21.30
CA ILE A 88 -4.84 -7.34 -21.08
C ILE A 88 -4.15 -7.12 -22.43
N PRO A 89 -3.62 -5.91 -22.73
CA PRO A 89 -2.80 -5.70 -23.91
C PRO A 89 -1.58 -6.65 -23.95
N PRO A 90 -1.04 -6.99 -25.15
CA PRO A 90 0.27 -7.59 -25.24
C PRO A 90 1.33 -6.70 -24.55
N LYS A 91 2.51 -7.25 -24.26
CA LYS A 91 3.65 -6.42 -23.85
C LYS A 91 3.97 -5.43 -24.97
N ALA A 92 4.40 -4.22 -24.62
CA ALA A 92 4.93 -3.26 -25.55
C ALA A 92 6.13 -3.84 -26.32
N GLU A 93 6.31 -3.40 -27.55
CA GLU A 93 7.47 -3.77 -28.36
C GLU A 93 8.72 -3.04 -27.84
N SER A 94 9.86 -3.73 -27.80
CA SER A 94 11.12 -3.11 -27.37
C SER A 94 11.55 -2.02 -28.36
N LYS A 95 12.02 -0.87 -27.85
CA LYS A 95 12.62 0.19 -28.67
C LYS A 95 13.99 -0.21 -29.25
N VAL A 96 14.56 -1.33 -28.79
CA VAL A 96 15.87 -1.85 -29.20
C VAL A 96 15.71 -3.28 -29.69
N GLU A 97 16.12 -3.54 -30.92
CA GLU A 97 16.04 -4.86 -31.56
C GLU A 97 16.83 -5.90 -30.76
N GLY A 98 16.20 -7.04 -30.45
CA GLY A 98 16.79 -8.12 -29.65
C GLY A 98 16.75 -7.92 -28.13
N GLU A 99 16.40 -6.75 -27.59
CA GLU A 99 16.11 -6.62 -26.15
C GLU A 99 14.72 -7.21 -25.82
N ASN A 100 14.65 -8.03 -24.76
CA ASN A 100 13.39 -8.55 -24.22
C ASN A 100 12.64 -7.48 -23.41
N VAL A 101 11.33 -7.68 -23.20
CA VAL A 101 10.50 -6.83 -22.34
C VAL A 101 10.00 -7.62 -21.12
N THR A 102 10.38 -7.15 -19.94
CA THR A 102 9.97 -7.72 -18.65
C THR A 102 8.74 -6.97 -18.13
N ARG A 103 7.63 -7.69 -17.94
CA ARG A 103 6.40 -7.20 -17.29
C ARG A 103 6.46 -7.52 -15.79
N ILE A 104 6.54 -6.48 -14.98
CA ILE A 104 6.59 -6.52 -13.51
C ILE A 104 5.23 -6.02 -13.00
N VAL A 105 4.61 -6.74 -12.06
CA VAL A 105 3.30 -6.36 -11.48
C VAL A 105 3.37 -6.35 -9.97
N THR A 106 2.78 -5.33 -9.34
CA THR A 106 2.61 -5.27 -7.89
C THR A 106 1.12 -5.21 -7.51
N TRP A 107 0.74 -5.89 -6.43
CA TRP A 107 -0.63 -5.87 -5.91
C TRP A 107 -0.70 -6.16 -4.40
N ASN A 108 -1.23 -5.21 -3.61
CA ASN A 108 -1.73 -5.54 -2.27
C ASN A 108 -2.99 -6.41 -2.42
N VAL A 109 -2.90 -7.69 -2.03
CA VAL A 109 -4.00 -8.64 -2.17
C VAL A 109 -4.94 -8.67 -0.95
N CYS A 110 -4.63 -7.91 0.10
CA CYS A 110 -5.38 -7.82 1.36
C CYS A 110 -5.66 -9.19 2.05
N GLY A 111 -4.93 -10.23 1.65
CA GLY A 111 -5.01 -11.61 2.12
C GLY A 111 -5.23 -12.60 0.97
N LEU A 112 -4.20 -13.39 0.63
CA LEU A 112 -4.20 -14.26 -0.55
C LEU A 112 -5.37 -15.27 -0.55
N ALA A 113 -5.67 -15.88 0.59
CA ALA A 113 -6.79 -16.83 0.73
C ALA A 113 -8.19 -16.18 0.62
N ALA A 114 -8.27 -14.84 0.61
CA ALA A 114 -9.48 -14.08 0.32
C ALA A 114 -9.52 -13.64 -1.16
N SER A 115 -8.42 -13.17 -1.72
CA SER A 115 -8.35 -12.75 -3.13
C SER A 115 -8.55 -13.92 -4.11
N GLN A 116 -7.99 -15.11 -3.79
CA GLN A 116 -8.23 -16.37 -4.52
C GLN A 116 -9.73 -16.65 -4.75
N LYS A 117 -10.56 -16.47 -3.71
CA LYS A 117 -12.02 -16.72 -3.74
C LYS A 117 -12.81 -15.67 -4.54
N LYS A 118 -12.15 -14.60 -4.96
CA LYS A 118 -12.72 -13.46 -5.68
C LYS A 118 -12.08 -13.24 -7.05
N GLY A 119 -11.47 -14.28 -7.63
CA GLY A 119 -10.98 -14.28 -9.00
C GLY A 119 -9.55 -13.76 -9.21
N PHE A 120 -8.73 -13.64 -8.16
CA PHE A 120 -7.28 -13.37 -8.27
C PHE A 120 -6.59 -14.19 -9.39
N LYS A 121 -6.95 -15.48 -9.50
CA LYS A 121 -6.50 -16.39 -10.55
C LYS A 121 -6.66 -15.79 -11.96
N HIS A 122 -7.85 -15.28 -12.30
CA HIS A 122 -8.14 -14.79 -13.65
C HIS A 122 -7.22 -13.64 -14.05
N TYR A 123 -6.92 -12.72 -13.12
CA TYR A 123 -6.00 -11.63 -13.40
C TYR A 123 -4.57 -12.12 -13.65
N ILE A 124 -4.03 -12.97 -12.78
CA ILE A 124 -2.65 -13.49 -12.93
C ILE A 124 -2.50 -14.33 -14.20
N GLU A 125 -3.55 -15.03 -14.63
CA GLU A 125 -3.54 -15.80 -15.89
C GLU A 125 -3.68 -14.93 -17.15
N SER A 126 -4.40 -13.81 -17.10
CA SER A 126 -4.59 -12.89 -18.23
C SER A 126 -3.46 -11.86 -18.39
N GLU A 127 -2.83 -11.43 -17.30
CA GLU A 127 -1.70 -10.48 -17.32
C GLU A 127 -0.36 -11.17 -17.58
N ASP A 128 -0.24 -12.42 -17.11
CA ASP A 128 0.95 -13.29 -17.15
C ASP A 128 2.31 -12.59 -16.93
N PRO A 129 2.47 -11.81 -15.85
CA PRO A 129 3.70 -11.06 -15.60
C PRO A 129 4.90 -11.99 -15.44
N ASP A 130 6.10 -11.49 -15.74
CA ASP A 130 7.34 -12.23 -15.52
C ASP A 130 7.79 -12.16 -14.06
N ILE A 131 7.48 -11.05 -13.39
CA ILE A 131 7.67 -10.87 -11.96
C ILE A 131 6.39 -10.33 -11.32
N LEU A 132 5.95 -10.95 -10.24
CA LEU A 132 4.77 -10.59 -9.46
C LEU A 132 5.16 -10.31 -8.01
N ILE A 133 4.86 -9.11 -7.52
CA ILE A 133 5.01 -8.69 -6.12
C ILE A 133 3.62 -8.71 -5.48
N LEU A 134 3.45 -9.48 -4.41
CA LEU A 134 2.21 -9.51 -3.61
C LEU A 134 2.48 -8.96 -2.20
N THR A 135 1.68 -7.98 -1.78
CA THR A 135 1.69 -7.42 -0.42
C THR A 135 0.41 -7.76 0.33
N GLU A 136 0.47 -7.73 1.67
CA GLU A 136 -0.54 -8.30 2.57
C GLU A 136 -0.98 -9.73 2.21
N THR A 137 -0.01 -10.63 1.99
CA THR A 137 -0.35 -12.04 1.70
C THR A 137 -1.10 -12.71 2.86
N LYS A 138 -0.86 -12.28 4.10
CA LYS A 138 -1.50 -12.75 5.37
C LYS A 138 -1.46 -14.26 5.57
N VAL A 139 -0.50 -14.95 4.95
CA VAL A 139 -0.27 -16.39 5.11
C VAL A 139 0.49 -16.67 6.41
N ASN A 140 0.31 -17.86 6.98
CA ASN A 140 1.05 -18.30 8.19
C ASN A 140 2.22 -19.25 7.88
N ASN A 141 2.25 -19.80 6.66
CA ASN A 141 3.25 -20.69 6.09
C ASN A 141 3.27 -20.46 4.57
N ILE A 142 4.29 -20.95 3.86
CA ILE A 142 4.29 -20.94 2.39
C ILE A 142 3.10 -21.80 1.88
N PRO A 143 2.14 -21.24 1.11
CA PRO A 143 1.00 -21.97 0.60
C PRO A 143 1.33 -22.74 -0.69
N VAL A 144 0.64 -23.85 -0.90
CA VAL A 144 0.59 -24.52 -2.21
C VAL A 144 -0.53 -23.89 -3.05
N ASP A 145 -0.22 -22.79 -3.73
CA ASP A 145 -1.09 -22.18 -4.75
C ASP A 145 -0.75 -22.76 -6.13
N PRO A 146 -1.68 -23.44 -6.83
CA PRO A 146 -1.40 -24.04 -8.14
C PRO A 146 -1.08 -23.02 -9.24
N VAL A 147 -1.68 -21.83 -9.23
CA VAL A 147 -1.51 -20.79 -10.26
C VAL A 147 -0.12 -20.17 -10.13
N LEU A 148 0.29 -19.89 -8.89
CA LEU A 148 1.62 -19.35 -8.61
C LEU A 148 2.71 -20.42 -8.77
N THR A 149 2.40 -21.70 -8.48
CA THR A 149 3.35 -22.82 -8.63
C THR A 149 3.58 -23.22 -10.08
N SER A 150 2.57 -23.14 -10.96
CA SER A 150 2.72 -23.52 -12.37
C SER A 150 3.36 -22.43 -13.25
N ARG A 151 3.30 -21.16 -12.82
CA ARG A 151 3.82 -20.01 -13.59
C ARG A 151 5.19 -19.50 -13.14
N PHE A 152 5.53 -19.65 -11.87
CA PHE A 152 6.75 -19.05 -11.30
C PHE A 152 7.64 -20.12 -10.66
N PRO A 153 8.78 -20.50 -11.26
CA PRO A 153 9.74 -21.39 -10.62
C PRO A 153 10.31 -20.78 -9.32
N HIS A 154 10.79 -19.53 -9.37
CA HIS A 154 11.45 -18.86 -8.26
C HIS A 154 10.44 -18.06 -7.43
N ARG A 155 10.32 -18.38 -6.12
CA ARG A 155 9.19 -17.94 -5.27
C ARG A 155 9.65 -17.66 -3.84
N TYR A 156 9.61 -16.39 -3.43
CA TYR A 156 10.25 -15.89 -2.22
C TYR A 156 9.22 -15.24 -1.31
N TRP A 157 9.18 -15.67 -0.04
CA TRP A 157 8.11 -15.31 0.90
C TRP A 157 8.71 -14.74 2.19
N ASN A 158 8.51 -13.44 2.42
CA ASN A 158 8.70 -12.85 3.75
C ASN A 158 7.37 -12.92 4.50
N ILE A 159 7.31 -13.80 5.51
CA ILE A 159 6.11 -14.05 6.32
C ILE A 159 6.28 -13.37 7.68
N SER A 160 5.27 -12.60 8.10
CA SER A 160 5.30 -11.90 9.39
C SER A 160 5.19 -12.86 10.57
N GLU A 161 5.75 -12.49 11.72
CA GLU A 161 5.60 -13.28 12.96
C GLU A 161 4.18 -13.21 13.54
N GLN A 162 3.48 -12.10 13.28
CA GLN A 162 2.08 -11.96 13.63
C GLN A 162 1.19 -12.74 12.63
N LYS A 163 0.59 -13.82 13.11
CA LYS A 163 -0.30 -14.69 12.33
C LYS A 163 -1.44 -13.90 11.67
N GLY A 164 -1.65 -14.11 10.38
CA GLY A 164 -2.69 -13.46 9.58
C GLY A 164 -2.48 -11.97 9.30
N TYR A 165 -1.28 -11.44 9.52
CA TYR A 165 -0.94 -10.02 9.33
C TYR A 165 0.23 -9.82 8.35
N ALA A 166 0.25 -8.68 7.67
CA ALA A 166 1.29 -8.30 6.70
C ALA A 166 1.62 -9.44 5.71
N GLY A 167 2.91 -9.65 5.43
CA GLY A 167 3.42 -10.66 4.51
C GLY A 167 3.63 -10.10 3.11
N THR A 168 4.85 -10.24 2.60
CA THR A 168 5.26 -9.80 1.26
C THR A 168 5.88 -10.99 0.53
N ALA A 169 5.55 -11.20 -0.74
CA ALA A 169 6.13 -12.26 -1.54
C ALA A 169 6.45 -11.77 -2.96
N ILE A 170 7.53 -12.28 -3.55
CA ILE A 170 7.86 -12.04 -4.96
C ILE A 170 7.99 -13.40 -5.67
N PHE A 171 7.34 -13.50 -6.82
CA PHE A 171 7.30 -14.65 -7.70
C PHE A 171 7.93 -14.24 -9.03
N SER A 172 8.85 -15.05 -9.57
CA SER A 172 9.61 -14.70 -10.76
C SER A 172 9.78 -15.87 -11.72
N LYS A 173 9.68 -15.58 -13.02
CA LYS A 173 10.07 -16.45 -14.14
C LYS A 173 11.59 -16.44 -14.37
N ILE A 174 12.29 -15.46 -13.80
CA ILE A 174 13.74 -15.20 -13.96
C ILE A 174 14.43 -15.43 -12.61
N GLU A 175 15.56 -16.14 -12.58
CA GLU A 175 16.32 -16.38 -11.35
C GLU A 175 17.05 -15.09 -10.89
N PRO A 176 16.81 -14.60 -9.65
CA PRO A 176 17.64 -13.54 -9.08
C PRO A 176 18.98 -14.10 -8.59
N LYS A 177 20.05 -13.29 -8.72
CA LYS A 177 21.41 -13.62 -8.26
C LYS A 177 21.49 -13.73 -6.73
N ASN A 178 20.64 -12.99 -6.02
CA ASN A 178 20.60 -12.92 -4.56
C ASN A 178 19.20 -12.44 -4.09
N VAL A 179 18.78 -12.82 -2.89
CA VAL A 179 17.51 -12.37 -2.27
C VAL A 179 17.69 -12.05 -0.80
N SER A 180 17.27 -10.85 -0.39
CA SER A 180 17.26 -10.39 1.01
C SER A 180 15.84 -10.12 1.49
N TYR A 181 15.64 -10.30 2.80
CA TYR A 181 14.39 -10.02 3.53
C TYR A 181 14.57 -8.99 4.64
N ALA A 182 15.79 -8.45 4.79
CA ALA A 182 16.20 -7.61 5.90
C ALA A 182 16.40 -6.15 5.45
N LEU A 183 16.03 -5.23 6.34
CA LEU A 183 16.32 -3.80 6.23
C LEU A 183 17.52 -3.49 7.14
N PRO A 184 18.71 -3.18 6.60
CA PRO A 184 19.91 -2.99 7.40
C PRO A 184 19.77 -1.96 8.53
N SER A 185 20.37 -2.27 9.67
CA SER A 185 20.43 -1.44 10.88
C SER A 185 19.09 -1.06 11.55
N HIS A 186 17.93 -1.50 11.04
CA HIS A 186 16.63 -1.24 11.69
C HIS A 186 16.59 -1.91 13.07
N PRO A 187 16.21 -1.22 14.17
CA PRO A 187 16.36 -1.74 15.53
C PRO A 187 15.39 -2.87 15.87
N THR A 188 14.22 -2.90 15.21
CA THR A 188 13.08 -3.80 15.48
C THR A 188 12.75 -4.76 14.31
N PRO A 189 13.71 -5.55 13.79
CA PRO A 189 13.56 -6.24 12.50
C PRO A 189 12.45 -7.31 12.49
N ASN A 190 12.23 -8.03 13.61
CA ASN A 190 11.19 -9.06 13.68
C ASN A 190 9.77 -8.50 13.79
N GLU A 191 9.61 -7.31 14.39
CA GLU A 191 8.31 -6.69 14.66
C GLU A 191 7.86 -5.78 13.50
N VAL A 192 8.78 -5.00 12.96
CA VAL A 192 8.49 -4.02 11.89
C VAL A 192 8.79 -4.60 10.52
N VAL A 193 9.99 -5.13 10.30
CA VAL A 193 10.50 -5.44 8.94
C VAL A 193 10.01 -6.80 8.42
N LYS A 194 9.86 -7.78 9.30
CA LYS A 194 9.50 -9.15 8.94
C LYS A 194 8.06 -9.23 8.42
N GLY A 195 7.93 -9.67 7.16
CA GLY A 195 6.69 -9.62 6.39
C GLY A 195 6.49 -8.33 5.57
N ARG A 196 7.48 -7.43 5.48
CA ARG A 196 7.35 -6.15 4.73
C ARG A 196 8.31 -5.93 3.58
N LEU A 197 9.42 -6.65 3.48
CA LEU A 197 10.49 -6.37 2.50
C LEU A 197 10.93 -7.65 1.78
N VAL A 198 11.07 -7.58 0.46
CA VAL A 198 11.84 -8.55 -0.33
C VAL A 198 12.69 -7.76 -1.33
N THR A 199 14.01 -7.88 -1.24
CA THR A 199 14.94 -7.34 -2.23
C THR A 199 15.49 -8.49 -3.07
N MET A 200 15.45 -8.34 -4.39
CA MET A 200 16.10 -9.23 -5.36
C MET A 200 17.25 -8.50 -6.06
N GLU A 201 18.37 -9.20 -6.25
CA GLU A 201 19.45 -8.77 -7.13
C GLU A 201 19.30 -9.47 -8.50
N PHE A 202 19.37 -8.72 -9.59
CA PHE A 202 19.56 -9.23 -10.93
C PHE A 202 20.93 -8.76 -11.47
N GLU A 203 21.25 -8.92 -12.76
CA GLU A 203 22.60 -8.59 -13.24
C GLU A 203 22.82 -7.08 -13.27
N ASN A 204 21.85 -6.33 -13.78
CA ASN A 204 21.90 -4.90 -14.02
C ASN A 204 21.10 -4.06 -13.02
N LEU A 205 20.14 -4.62 -12.29
CA LEU A 205 19.29 -3.87 -11.34
C LEU A 205 18.93 -4.61 -10.04
N TRP A 206 18.46 -3.84 -9.07
CA TRP A 206 17.79 -4.30 -7.85
C TRP A 206 16.27 -4.14 -7.97
N LEU A 207 15.50 -5.15 -7.54
CA LEU A 207 14.05 -5.04 -7.38
C LEU A 207 13.70 -5.12 -5.89
N VAL A 208 12.99 -4.11 -5.38
CA VAL A 208 12.67 -3.94 -3.95
C VAL A 208 11.16 -3.89 -3.78
N GLY A 209 10.55 -5.03 -3.41
CA GLY A 209 9.12 -5.14 -3.13
C GLY A 209 8.80 -4.86 -1.66
N THR A 210 7.88 -3.93 -1.40
CA THR A 210 7.60 -3.43 -0.04
C THR A 210 6.12 -3.39 0.34
N TYR A 211 5.82 -3.74 1.59
CA TYR A 211 4.57 -3.40 2.27
C TYR A 211 4.90 -2.45 3.43
N VAL A 212 5.06 -1.16 3.12
CA VAL A 212 5.52 -0.12 4.07
C VAL A 212 4.59 -0.05 5.29
N PRO A 213 5.09 0.15 6.52
CA PRO A 213 4.24 0.34 7.69
C PRO A 213 3.16 1.41 7.49
N ASN A 214 1.91 1.08 7.84
CA ASN A 214 0.83 2.06 7.91
C ASN A 214 0.89 2.78 9.28
N ALA A 215 0.83 4.12 9.29
CA ALA A 215 0.86 4.93 10.50
C ALA A 215 -0.35 4.72 11.44
N GLY A 216 -1.39 4.01 10.98
CA GLY A 216 -2.50 3.48 11.79
C GLY A 216 -3.60 4.48 12.11
N ASP A 217 -4.73 3.97 12.62
CA ASP A 217 -5.81 4.78 13.16
C ASP A 217 -5.28 5.79 14.19
N LYS A 218 -5.62 7.07 14.00
CA LYS A 218 -5.12 8.21 14.81
C LYS A 218 -3.59 8.38 14.82
N LEU A 219 -2.89 7.91 13.77
CA LEU A 219 -1.43 8.06 13.60
C LEU A 219 -0.59 7.37 14.70
N LYS A 220 -1.16 6.38 15.39
CA LYS A 220 -0.56 5.69 16.54
C LYS A 220 0.77 4.96 16.26
N ASN A 221 1.08 4.66 14.99
CA ASN A 221 2.30 4.00 14.54
C ASN A 221 3.20 4.95 13.70
N LEU A 222 2.94 6.27 13.71
CA LEU A 222 3.66 7.21 12.83
C LEU A 222 5.17 7.17 13.08
N SER A 223 5.61 7.16 14.34
CA SER A 223 7.03 7.03 14.71
C SER A 223 7.68 5.74 14.19
N THR A 224 6.96 4.62 14.19
CA THR A 224 7.42 3.35 13.60
C THR A 224 7.60 3.46 12.08
N LYS A 225 6.78 4.28 11.41
CA LYS A 225 6.93 4.56 9.98
C LYS A 225 8.05 5.55 9.69
N GLU A 226 8.27 6.52 10.57
CA GLU A 226 9.40 7.46 10.50
C GLU A 226 10.74 6.75 10.66
N GLU A 227 10.87 5.87 11.66
CA GLU A 227 12.02 4.97 11.84
C GLU A 227 12.26 4.11 10.59
N TRP A 228 11.21 3.44 10.09
CA TRP A 228 11.27 2.68 8.85
C TRP A 228 11.78 3.52 7.68
N ASN A 229 11.24 4.73 7.47
CA ASN A 229 11.60 5.59 6.35
C ASN A 229 13.07 6.03 6.41
N VAL A 230 13.61 6.32 7.60
CA VAL A 230 15.02 6.70 7.78
C VAL A 230 15.95 5.54 7.40
N HIS A 231 15.68 4.33 7.89
CA HIS A 231 16.47 3.14 7.56
C HIS A 231 16.30 2.73 6.08
N PHE A 232 15.07 2.78 5.56
CA PHE A 232 14.75 2.38 4.20
C PHE A 232 15.38 3.32 3.17
N GLU A 233 15.38 4.64 3.40
CA GLU A 233 16.07 5.58 2.53
C GLU A 233 17.56 5.27 2.43
N LYS A 234 18.26 5.09 3.56
CA LYS A 234 19.68 4.74 3.59
C LYS A 234 19.97 3.46 2.80
N TYR A 235 19.19 2.40 3.06
CA TYR A 235 19.34 1.14 2.34
C TYR A 235 19.10 1.28 0.84
N LEU A 236 18.09 2.06 0.43
CA LEU A 236 17.79 2.29 -0.98
C LEU A 236 18.90 3.08 -1.70
N ARG A 237 19.62 3.97 -0.99
CA ARG A 237 20.85 4.62 -1.52
C ARG A 237 22.04 3.65 -1.60
N GLU A 238 22.22 2.77 -0.62
CA GLU A 238 23.27 1.75 -0.66
C GLU A 238 23.08 0.79 -1.85
N LEU A 239 21.83 0.44 -2.18
CA LEU A 239 21.52 -0.30 -3.41
C LEU A 239 21.78 0.56 -4.67
N ASP A 240 21.24 1.78 -4.75
CA ASP A 240 21.35 2.63 -5.94
C ASP A 240 22.80 3.09 -6.24
N ALA A 241 23.68 3.12 -5.25
CA ALA A 241 25.10 3.35 -5.46
C ALA A 241 25.81 2.22 -6.24
N THR A 242 25.20 1.02 -6.33
CA THR A 242 25.80 -0.16 -6.98
C THR A 242 25.14 -0.53 -8.31
N LYS A 243 23.80 -0.54 -8.35
CA LYS A 243 22.99 -0.84 -9.55
C LYS A 243 21.70 -0.01 -9.51
N PRO A 244 21.10 0.34 -10.67
CA PRO A 244 19.76 0.89 -10.71
C PRO A 244 18.73 0.09 -9.89
N VAL A 245 17.70 0.76 -9.39
CA VAL A 245 16.71 0.18 -8.47
C VAL A 245 15.30 0.38 -9.00
N ILE A 246 14.46 -0.64 -8.84
CA ILE A 246 13.01 -0.58 -8.97
C ILE A 246 12.42 -0.83 -7.58
N TRP A 247 11.89 0.21 -6.94
CA TRP A 247 11.13 0.12 -5.70
C TRP A 247 9.63 0.06 -6.03
N THR A 248 8.94 -0.94 -5.50
CA THR A 248 7.51 -1.15 -5.74
C THR A 248 6.81 -1.80 -4.54
N GLY A 249 5.49 -1.97 -4.63
CA GLY A 249 4.65 -2.44 -3.55
C GLY A 249 3.62 -1.40 -3.10
N ASP A 250 3.03 -1.65 -1.94
CA ASP A 250 2.15 -0.71 -1.26
C ASP A 250 2.99 0.14 -0.30
N LEU A 251 3.18 1.40 -0.69
CA LEU A 251 4.05 2.34 0.01
C LEU A 251 3.31 3.07 1.14
N ASN A 252 2.01 2.79 1.30
CA ASN A 252 1.13 3.37 2.33
C ASN A 252 1.18 4.90 2.41
N VAL A 253 1.48 5.61 1.32
CA VAL A 253 1.52 7.07 1.22
C VAL A 253 0.91 7.54 -0.09
N ALA A 254 0.11 8.61 -0.06
CA ALA A 254 -0.37 9.36 -1.20
C ALA A 254 0.49 10.63 -1.33
N PRO A 255 1.44 10.72 -2.28
CA PRO A 255 2.48 11.77 -2.27
C PRO A 255 1.97 13.21 -2.34
N THR A 256 0.89 13.47 -3.08
CA THR A 256 0.37 14.82 -3.36
C THR A 256 -1.15 14.90 -3.16
N GLU A 257 -1.72 16.11 -3.22
CA GLU A 257 -3.17 16.27 -3.16
C GLU A 257 -3.94 15.68 -4.36
N LEU A 258 -3.25 15.31 -5.45
CA LEU A 258 -3.80 14.59 -6.61
C LEU A 258 -3.94 13.08 -6.34
N ASP A 259 -3.18 12.54 -5.40
CA ASP A 259 -3.08 11.10 -5.12
C ASP A 259 -4.17 10.57 -4.19
N LEU A 260 -5.11 11.41 -3.76
CA LEU A 260 -6.26 10.97 -2.96
C LEU A 260 -7.52 11.84 -3.12
N ALA A 261 -8.67 11.24 -2.83
CA ALA A 261 -9.93 11.94 -2.69
C ALA A 261 -10.04 12.68 -1.34
N ASN A 262 -10.54 13.93 -1.37
CA ASN A 262 -10.73 14.81 -0.21
C ASN A 262 -9.44 15.21 0.56
N PRO A 263 -8.35 15.62 -0.11
CA PRO A 263 -7.04 15.89 0.51
C PRO A 263 -7.13 16.81 1.75
N LYS A 264 -7.80 17.95 1.64
CA LYS A 264 -7.99 18.94 2.73
C LYS A 264 -8.66 18.39 3.99
N ARG A 265 -9.39 17.27 3.90
CA ARG A 265 -10.00 16.60 5.05
C ARG A 265 -9.03 15.63 5.74
N ASN A 266 -8.14 15.00 4.97
CA ASN A 266 -7.29 13.90 5.43
C ASN A 266 -5.91 14.37 5.91
N TRP A 267 -5.43 15.53 5.43
CA TRP A 267 -4.12 16.10 5.76
C TRP A 267 -3.87 16.18 7.28
N ASN A 268 -2.73 15.62 7.71
CA ASN A 268 -2.30 15.51 9.11
C ASN A 268 -3.34 14.85 10.06
N LYS A 269 -4.25 14.02 9.52
CA LYS A 269 -5.37 13.39 10.27
C LYS A 269 -5.61 11.92 9.92
N THR A 270 -5.10 11.42 8.81
CA THR A 270 -5.32 10.05 8.32
C THR A 270 -3.99 9.48 7.84
N PRO A 271 -3.63 8.23 8.21
CA PRO A 271 -2.37 7.63 7.80
C PRO A 271 -2.28 7.55 6.26
N GLY A 272 -1.09 7.81 5.74
CA GLY A 272 -0.80 7.90 4.32
C GLY A 272 -0.97 9.29 3.71
N TYR A 273 -1.47 10.28 4.45
CA TYR A 273 -1.48 11.69 4.01
C TYR A 273 -1.21 12.65 5.16
N THR A 274 0.01 12.52 5.69
CA THR A 274 0.59 13.45 6.67
C THR A 274 1.88 14.06 6.11
N GLU A 275 2.22 15.24 6.62
CA GLU A 275 3.41 16.01 6.27
C GLU A 275 4.70 15.21 6.44
N SER A 276 4.80 14.42 7.51
CA SER A 276 5.91 13.49 7.75
C SER A 276 6.00 12.44 6.64
N GLU A 277 4.88 11.79 6.30
CA GLU A 277 4.85 10.73 5.28
C GLU A 277 5.14 11.26 3.87
N THR A 278 4.56 12.39 3.48
CA THR A 278 4.79 12.99 2.15
C THR A 278 6.18 13.58 2.02
N SER A 279 6.72 14.19 3.08
CA SER A 279 8.09 14.76 3.07
C SER A 279 9.15 13.65 3.08
N ALA A 280 8.93 12.57 3.83
CA ALA A 280 9.78 11.39 3.77
C ALA A 280 9.79 10.79 2.35
N PHE A 281 8.63 10.62 1.71
CA PHE A 281 8.57 10.14 0.32
C PHE A 281 9.29 11.09 -0.66
N LYS A 282 9.07 12.41 -0.55
CA LYS A 282 9.79 13.42 -1.35
C LYS A 282 11.31 13.27 -1.21
N ARG A 283 11.82 13.10 0.02
CA ARG A 283 13.25 12.93 0.33
C ARG A 283 13.82 11.60 -0.16
N ILE A 284 13.02 10.52 -0.16
CA ILE A 284 13.39 9.24 -0.77
C ILE A 284 13.45 9.36 -2.31
N LEU A 285 12.63 10.20 -2.96
CA LEU A 285 12.78 10.47 -4.39
C LEU A 285 14.00 11.36 -4.70
N ASN A 286 14.06 12.54 -4.08
CA ASN A 286 15.09 13.55 -4.30
C ASN A 286 15.52 14.15 -2.94
N PRO A 287 16.64 13.70 -2.36
CA PRO A 287 17.09 14.16 -1.05
C PRO A 287 17.77 15.52 -1.17
N GLU A 288 17.70 16.30 -0.11
CA GLU A 288 18.32 17.64 -0.06
C GLU A 288 19.69 17.53 0.63
N THR A 289 20.70 17.14 -0.15
CA THR A 289 22.12 17.05 0.25
C THR A 289 22.91 18.27 -0.22
N SER A 290 23.88 18.74 0.56
CA SER A 290 24.82 19.78 0.17
C SER A 290 26.09 19.19 -0.50
N GLU A 291 26.91 20.03 -1.14
CA GLU A 291 28.21 19.57 -1.65
C GLU A 291 29.19 19.14 -0.53
N ALA A 292 28.96 19.58 0.72
CA ALA A 292 29.74 19.16 1.88
C ALA A 292 29.39 17.74 2.36
N ASP A 293 28.22 17.20 1.98
CA ASP A 293 27.79 15.84 2.30
C ASP A 293 28.34 14.79 1.33
N GLY A 294 29.04 15.23 0.27
CA GLY A 294 29.66 14.38 -0.75
C GLY A 294 28.90 14.34 -2.09
N PRO A 295 29.09 13.30 -2.91
CA PRO A 295 28.42 13.17 -4.19
C PRO A 295 26.89 13.11 -4.03
N GLN A 296 26.17 13.95 -4.77
CA GLN A 296 24.72 13.94 -4.81
C GLN A 296 24.20 12.56 -5.24
N PRO A 297 23.33 11.90 -4.45
CA PRO A 297 22.81 10.58 -4.79
C PRO A 297 21.84 10.66 -5.98
N GLY A 298 21.75 9.56 -6.74
CA GLY A 298 20.84 9.46 -7.88
C GLY A 298 19.37 9.67 -7.47
N LYS A 299 18.62 10.43 -8.28
CA LYS A 299 17.18 10.61 -8.05
C LYS A 299 16.42 9.32 -8.35
N LEU A 300 15.29 9.17 -7.67
CA LEU A 300 14.27 8.17 -7.99
C LEU A 300 13.00 8.88 -8.50
N VAL A 301 12.26 8.21 -9.36
CA VAL A 301 11.14 8.76 -10.13
C VAL A 301 9.91 7.85 -9.98
N ASP A 302 8.83 8.42 -9.45
CA ASP A 302 7.48 7.83 -9.51
C ASP A 302 6.99 7.85 -10.97
N VAL A 303 7.15 6.73 -11.66
CA VAL A 303 6.99 6.67 -13.13
C VAL A 303 5.55 6.95 -13.55
N TRP A 304 4.56 6.47 -12.77
CA TRP A 304 3.16 6.70 -13.09
C TRP A 304 2.82 8.19 -12.97
N ARG A 305 3.26 8.87 -11.91
CA ARG A 305 3.02 10.32 -11.73
C ARG A 305 3.83 11.17 -12.71
N GLN A 306 5.03 10.74 -13.12
CA GLN A 306 5.81 11.43 -14.17
C GLN A 306 5.07 11.44 -15.51
N ARG A 307 4.45 10.31 -15.90
CA ARG A 307 3.68 10.16 -17.13
C ARG A 307 2.29 10.82 -17.06
N ASN A 308 1.70 10.83 -15.87
CA ASN A 308 0.34 11.31 -15.62
C ASN A 308 0.33 12.47 -14.60
N PRO A 309 0.97 13.61 -14.90
CA PRO A 309 1.24 14.67 -13.92
C PRO A 309 -0.03 15.19 -13.23
N ASP A 310 -1.09 15.47 -14.00
CA ASP A 310 -2.31 16.11 -13.49
C ASP A 310 -3.44 15.13 -13.11
N LEU A 311 -3.30 13.84 -13.43
CA LEU A 311 -4.41 12.89 -13.28
C LEU A 311 -4.67 12.50 -11.81
N ARG A 312 -5.95 12.46 -11.46
CA ARG A 312 -6.46 11.94 -10.18
C ARG A 312 -6.89 10.49 -10.37
N HIS A 313 -5.96 9.58 -10.18
CA HIS A 313 -6.11 8.13 -10.42
C HIS A 313 -5.59 7.37 -9.19
N TYR A 314 -6.28 6.31 -8.79
CA TYR A 314 -6.12 5.69 -7.47
C TYR A 314 -5.96 4.17 -7.55
N THR A 315 -5.24 3.58 -6.61
CA THR A 315 -5.07 2.12 -6.50
C THR A 315 -5.98 1.55 -5.41
N TYR A 316 -6.01 2.18 -4.23
CA TYR A 316 -6.80 1.79 -3.07
C TYR A 316 -8.20 2.42 -3.06
N PHE A 317 -9.22 1.63 -2.76
CA PHE A 317 -10.59 2.09 -2.47
C PHE A 317 -11.18 1.29 -1.30
N SER A 318 -11.33 1.93 -0.14
CA SER A 318 -11.87 1.27 1.05
C SER A 318 -13.26 0.65 0.80
N TYR A 319 -13.46 -0.60 1.24
CA TYR A 319 -14.79 -1.22 1.27
C TYR A 319 -15.79 -0.44 2.16
N ARG A 320 -15.29 0.30 3.16
CA ARG A 320 -16.12 1.16 4.02
C ARG A 320 -16.77 2.26 3.19
N PHE A 321 -18.01 2.61 3.53
CA PHE A 321 -18.79 3.68 2.88
C PHE A 321 -18.99 3.55 1.36
N LYS A 322 -18.69 2.38 0.75
CA LYS A 322 -18.74 2.16 -0.71
C LYS A 322 -17.85 3.13 -1.49
N CYS A 323 -16.58 3.32 -1.09
CA CYS A 323 -15.70 4.31 -1.72
C CYS A 323 -15.46 4.04 -3.21
N ARG A 324 -15.37 2.77 -3.64
CA ARG A 324 -15.20 2.38 -5.04
C ARG A 324 -16.35 2.86 -5.94
N GLU A 325 -17.60 2.64 -5.53
CA GLU A 325 -18.81 3.11 -6.23
C GLU A 325 -18.86 4.63 -6.41
N LYS A 326 -18.09 5.37 -5.59
CA LYS A 326 -18.06 6.83 -5.51
C LYS A 326 -16.78 7.46 -6.08
N GLY A 327 -15.85 6.65 -6.60
CA GLY A 327 -14.54 7.13 -7.06
C GLY A 327 -13.63 7.69 -5.95
N LEU A 328 -13.88 7.35 -4.68
CA LEU A 328 -13.19 7.93 -3.51
C LEU A 328 -11.94 7.12 -3.12
N GLY A 329 -10.93 7.10 -3.99
CA GLY A 329 -9.71 6.31 -3.80
C GLY A 329 -8.49 7.09 -3.30
N TRP A 330 -7.39 6.36 -3.15
CA TRP A 330 -6.02 6.82 -2.85
C TRP A 330 -5.03 6.06 -3.75
N ARG A 331 -3.93 6.67 -4.18
CA ARG A 331 -2.81 6.01 -4.87
C ARG A 331 -1.71 5.72 -3.86
N LEU A 332 -1.62 4.44 -3.45
CA LEU A 332 -0.68 3.95 -2.43
C LEU A 332 0.32 2.94 -3.02
N ASP A 333 -0.07 2.25 -4.09
CA ASP A 333 0.74 1.27 -4.80
C ASP A 333 1.44 1.95 -5.98
N MET A 334 2.75 1.77 -6.13
CA MET A 334 3.58 2.57 -7.05
C MET A 334 4.74 1.77 -7.66
N PHE A 335 5.30 2.31 -8.74
CA PHE A 335 6.65 2.00 -9.21
C PHE A 335 7.51 3.26 -9.15
N VAL A 336 8.54 3.20 -8.30
CA VAL A 336 9.57 4.22 -8.16
C VAL A 336 10.88 3.64 -8.69
N VAL A 337 11.44 4.21 -9.74
CA VAL A 337 12.66 3.70 -10.38
C VAL A 337 13.79 4.73 -10.30
N SER A 338 15.04 4.30 -10.28
CA SER A 338 16.17 5.22 -10.45
C SER A 338 16.04 6.00 -11.77
N GLU A 339 16.36 7.30 -11.78
CA GLU A 339 16.20 8.18 -12.96
C GLU A 339 16.86 7.59 -14.23
N ARG A 340 17.98 6.89 -14.07
CA ARG A 340 18.70 6.15 -15.12
C ARG A 340 18.01 4.88 -15.68
N LEU A 341 16.83 4.50 -15.19
CA LEU A 341 15.96 3.47 -15.78
C LEU A 341 14.78 4.04 -16.57
N VAL A 342 14.45 5.33 -16.45
CA VAL A 342 13.19 5.90 -16.97
C VAL A 342 13.03 5.65 -18.47
N GLU A 343 14.07 5.84 -19.27
CA GLU A 343 14.06 5.58 -20.72
C GLU A 343 13.81 4.11 -21.10
N LYS A 344 14.21 3.18 -20.22
CA LYS A 344 13.97 1.74 -20.36
C LYS A 344 12.55 1.32 -19.95
N VAL A 345 11.79 2.18 -19.27
CA VAL A 345 10.38 1.88 -18.99
C VAL A 345 9.57 2.12 -20.26
N LEU A 346 8.92 1.06 -20.75
CA LEU A 346 7.98 1.12 -21.86
C LEU A 346 6.62 1.57 -21.35
N GLU A 347 6.04 0.84 -20.41
CA GLU A 347 4.73 1.14 -19.81
C GLU A 347 4.77 1.17 -18.29
N CYS A 348 3.85 1.93 -17.68
CA CYS A 348 3.63 1.94 -16.23
C CYS A 348 2.16 2.32 -15.97
N GLU A 349 1.32 1.35 -15.61
CA GLU A 349 -0.14 1.50 -15.63
C GLU A 349 -0.87 0.94 -14.40
N ILE A 350 -1.97 1.58 -14.03
CA ILE A 350 -2.86 1.12 -12.94
C ILE A 350 -4.01 0.33 -13.55
N ARG A 351 -4.02 -1.00 -13.34
CA ARG A 351 -5.01 -1.95 -13.86
C ARG A 351 -6.35 -1.79 -13.14
N SER A 352 -7.02 -0.68 -13.42
CA SER A 352 -8.08 -0.11 -12.60
C SER A 352 -9.34 -0.95 -12.62
N GLU A 353 -9.60 -1.67 -13.70
CA GLU A 353 -10.72 -2.59 -13.89
C GLU A 353 -10.65 -3.75 -12.89
N ILE A 354 -9.44 -4.12 -12.46
CA ILE A 354 -9.12 -5.30 -11.64
C ILE A 354 -9.29 -4.98 -10.14
N TRP A 355 -10.47 -4.48 -9.78
CA TRP A 355 -10.85 -4.20 -8.40
C TRP A 355 -11.78 -5.27 -7.83
N GLY A 356 -11.72 -5.51 -6.51
CA GLY A 356 -12.72 -6.29 -5.78
C GLY A 356 -12.18 -7.62 -5.24
N ALA A 357 -11.15 -8.20 -5.87
CA ALA A 357 -10.37 -9.27 -5.24
C ALA A 357 -9.66 -8.74 -3.98
N SER A 358 -9.07 -7.56 -4.10
CA SER A 358 -8.58 -6.70 -3.03
C SER A 358 -9.31 -5.34 -3.05
N ASP A 359 -9.21 -4.55 -1.98
CA ASP A 359 -9.53 -3.12 -2.02
C ASP A 359 -8.50 -2.29 -2.81
N HIS A 360 -7.34 -2.86 -3.13
CA HIS A 360 -6.36 -2.30 -4.06
C HIS A 360 -6.53 -2.85 -5.49
N CYS A 361 -6.19 -2.05 -6.49
CA CYS A 361 -5.97 -2.45 -7.88
C CYS A 361 -4.48 -2.83 -8.08
N PRO A 362 -4.15 -3.75 -9.00
CA PRO A 362 -2.76 -3.98 -9.41
C PRO A 362 -2.17 -2.75 -10.13
N VAL A 363 -0.85 -2.62 -10.05
CA VAL A 363 -0.05 -1.72 -10.89
C VAL A 363 0.95 -2.57 -11.69
N MET A 364 1.15 -2.23 -12.96
CA MET A 364 2.02 -2.92 -13.90
C MET A 364 3.13 -1.95 -14.37
N LEU A 365 4.36 -2.44 -14.54
CA LEU A 365 5.45 -1.75 -15.23
C LEU A 365 6.10 -2.70 -16.24
N GLU A 366 6.40 -2.21 -17.44
CA GLU A 366 7.17 -2.93 -18.46
C GLU A 366 8.52 -2.27 -18.70
N LEU A 367 9.59 -3.06 -18.60
CA LEU A 367 10.98 -2.62 -18.73
C LEU A 367 11.66 -3.35 -19.89
N GLN A 368 12.34 -2.62 -20.79
CA GLN A 368 13.16 -3.24 -21.85
C GLN A 368 14.59 -3.58 -21.39
N GLY A 369 15.12 -4.65 -21.95
CA GLY A 369 16.46 -5.16 -21.70
C GLY A 369 16.53 -6.16 -20.55
N SER A 370 17.76 -6.61 -20.25
CA SER A 370 18.04 -7.57 -19.18
C SER A 370 18.01 -6.92 -17.80
N LEU A 371 17.45 -7.66 -16.84
CA LEU A 371 17.45 -7.33 -15.41
C LEU A 371 18.84 -7.47 -14.79
#